data_AF-A0A2I0QMG1-F1
#
_entry.id   AF-A0A2I0QMG1-F1
#
_cell.length_a   1.000
_cell.length_b   1.000
_cell.length_c   1.000
_cell.angle_alpha   90.00
_cell.angle_beta   90.00
_cell.angle_gamma   90.00
#
_symmetry.space_group_name_H-M   'P 1'
#
loop_
_entity.id
_entity.type
_entity.pdbx_description
1 polymer ?
#
loop_
_entity_poly.entity_id
_entity_poly.type
_entity_poly.pdbx_seq_one_letter_code
_entity_poly.pdbx_strand_id
1 'polypeptide(L)'
;MIGRIVNFRMGRRTQHTNQMVLELNDEISSKKENLVKLMGKKVTYKAKTHDIIGKITRTHGKRGVVARFNRGMPGQAIGGVVEIAADVSLNPQPEPPKEDKE
;
A
#
# COMPACT_ATOMS: atom_id res chain seq x y z
N MET A 1 -0.65 -3.94 -8.00
CA MET A 1 -1.89 -3.14 -8.09
C MET A 1 -1.52 -1.67 -7.99
N ILE A 2 -2.14 -0.80 -8.79
CA ILE A 2 -1.79 0.61 -8.87
C ILE A 2 -2.82 1.44 -8.10
N GLY A 3 -2.36 2.40 -7.30
CA GLY A 3 -3.19 3.37 -6.61
C GLY A 3 -2.71 4.80 -6.85
N ARG A 4 -3.57 5.77 -6.53
CA ARG A 4 -3.27 7.20 -6.60
C ARG A 4 -3.32 7.80 -5.20
N ILE A 5 -2.34 8.65 -4.89
CA ILE A 5 -2.35 9.44 -3.66
C ILE A 5 -3.32 10.61 -3.84
N VAL A 6 -4.35 10.68 -3.01
CA VAL A 6 -5.33 11.78 -3.08
C VAL A 6 -4.89 12.93 -2.21
N ASN A 7 -4.68 12.68 -0.92
CA ASN A 7 -4.25 13.69 0.03
C ASN A 7 -3.72 13.05 1.31
N PHE A 8 -3.14 13.85 2.19
CA PHE A 8 -2.88 13.43 3.56
C PHE A 8 -4.18 13.27 4.34
N ARG A 9 -4.13 12.46 5.40
CA ARG A 9 -5.21 12.44 6.37
C ARG A 9 -5.16 13.75 7.15
N MET A 10 -6.15 14.60 6.92
CA MET A 10 -6.24 15.93 7.53
C MET A 10 -7.65 16.23 8.03
N GLY A 11 -7.73 17.08 9.05
CA GLY A 11 -8.93 17.82 9.43
C GLY A 11 -8.87 19.25 8.90
N ARG A 12 -9.83 20.10 9.31
CA ARG A 12 -9.92 21.49 8.81
C ARG A 12 -8.67 22.34 9.04
N ARG A 13 -7.89 22.07 10.08
CA ARG A 13 -6.68 22.82 10.46
C ARG A 13 -5.48 21.93 10.85
N THR A 14 -5.62 20.62 10.75
CA THR A 14 -4.62 19.66 11.22
C THR A 14 -4.29 18.68 10.12
N GLN A 15 -3.02 18.32 9.97
CA GLN A 15 -2.57 17.36 8.96
C GLN A 15 -1.67 16.32 9.60
N HIS A 16 -1.91 15.05 9.26
CA HIS A 16 -1.01 13.96 9.62
C HIS A 16 -0.08 13.68 8.45
N THR A 17 1.17 14.11 8.56
CA THR A 17 2.23 13.95 7.53
C THR A 17 2.64 12.49 7.29
N ASN A 18 2.31 11.59 8.23
CA ASN A 18 2.69 10.18 8.17
C ASN A 18 1.57 9.27 7.64
N GLN A 19 0.38 9.84 7.37
CA GLN A 19 -0.80 9.09 6.95
C GLN A 19 -1.35 9.69 5.66
N MET A 20 -1.46 8.87 4.62
CA MET A 20 -1.99 9.30 3.32
C MET A 20 -3.22 8.49 2.95
N VAL A 21 -4.17 9.18 2.33
CA VAL A 21 -5.34 8.59 1.69
C VAL A 21 -4.96 8.23 0.26
N LEU A 22 -5.08 6.95 -0.04
CA LEU A 22 -4.87 6.37 -1.35
C LEU A 22 -6.22 5.96 -1.92
N GLU A 23 -6.43 6.25 -3.18
CA GLU A 23 -7.56 5.75 -3.95
C GLU A 23 -7.06 4.68 -4.93
N LEU A 24 -7.81 3.58 -5.04
CA LEU A 24 -7.50 2.53 -5.99
C LEU A 24 -8.16 2.87 -7.32
N ASN A 25 -7.40 2.76 -8.42
CA ASN A 25 -7.95 3.04 -9.74
C ASN A 25 -8.93 1.95 -10.20
N ASP A 26 -8.76 0.72 -9.70
CA ASP A 26 -9.59 -0.42 -10.09
C ASP A 26 -10.95 -0.39 -9.37
N GLU A 27 -12.05 -0.41 -10.12
CA GLU A 27 -13.42 -0.39 -9.57
C GLU A 27 -13.73 -1.63 -8.72
N ILE A 28 -13.19 -2.78 -9.13
CA ILE A 28 -13.36 -4.06 -8.42
C ILE A 28 -12.65 -3.99 -7.07
N SER A 29 -11.42 -3.49 -7.04
CA SER A 29 -10.60 -3.40 -5.83
C SER A 29 -11.02 -2.25 -4.91
N SER A 30 -11.70 -1.24 -5.46
CA SER A 30 -12.33 -0.15 -4.71
C SER A 30 -13.52 -0.59 -3.86
N LYS A 31 -14.03 -1.83 -4.00
CA LYS A 31 -15.12 -2.31 -3.14
C LYS A 31 -14.62 -2.53 -1.70
N LYS A 32 -15.44 -2.16 -0.73
CA LYS A 32 -15.14 -2.25 0.72
C LYS A 32 -14.61 -3.62 1.14
N GLU A 33 -15.21 -4.70 0.63
CA GLU A 33 -14.80 -6.09 0.91
C GLU A 33 -13.38 -6.40 0.46
N ASN A 34 -12.99 -5.90 -0.70
CA ASN A 34 -11.66 -6.11 -1.27
C ASN A 34 -10.61 -5.23 -0.59
N LEU A 35 -11.00 -4.02 -0.16
CA LEU A 35 -10.15 -3.12 0.63
C LEU A 35 -9.73 -3.74 1.97
N VAL A 36 -10.61 -4.53 2.61
CA VAL A 36 -10.27 -5.26 3.85
C VAL A 36 -9.16 -6.29 3.59
N LYS A 37 -9.18 -6.97 2.44
CA LYS A 37 -8.11 -7.92 2.06
C LYS A 37 -6.77 -7.23 1.80
N LEU A 38 -6.78 -5.93 1.52
CA LEU A 38 -5.58 -5.12 1.32
C LEU A 38 -5.02 -4.54 2.63
N MET A 39 -5.72 -4.69 3.76
CA MET A 39 -5.20 -4.27 5.05
C MET A 39 -3.90 -5.02 5.37
N GLY A 40 -2.91 -4.26 5.85
CA GLY A 40 -1.63 -4.80 6.24
C GLY A 40 -0.64 -5.05 5.10
N LYS A 41 -1.04 -4.82 3.84
CA LYS A 41 -0.12 -4.95 2.71
C LYS A 41 0.87 -3.79 2.62
N LYS A 42 2.04 -4.06 2.02
CA LYS A 42 3.07 -3.05 1.77
C LYS A 42 2.67 -2.15 0.60
N VAL A 43 2.95 -0.86 0.77
CA VAL A 43 2.78 0.17 -0.26
C VAL A 43 4.14 0.78 -0.52
N THR A 44 4.52 0.85 -1.79
CA THR A 44 5.76 1.49 -2.21
C THR A 44 5.41 2.71 -3.06
N TYR A 45 5.91 3.86 -2.63
CA TYR A 45 5.92 5.07 -3.43
C TYR A 45 7.32 5.28 -4.01
N LYS A 46 7.44 5.19 -5.33
CA LYS A 46 8.69 5.47 -6.05
C LYS A 46 8.81 6.98 -6.27
N ALA A 47 9.61 7.65 -5.44
CA ALA A 47 9.97 9.04 -5.69
C ALA A 47 11.18 9.11 -6.64
N LYS A 48 11.50 10.30 -7.16
CA LYS A 48 12.69 10.50 -8.02
C LYS A 48 14.02 10.16 -7.33
N THR A 49 14.05 10.18 -6.00
CA THR A 49 15.29 10.07 -5.22
C THR A 49 15.30 8.85 -4.31
N HIS A 50 14.19 8.58 -3.62
CA HIS A 50 14.12 7.50 -2.64
C HIS A 50 12.75 6.81 -2.66
N ASP A 51 12.77 5.49 -2.50
CA ASP A 51 11.55 4.71 -2.34
C ASP A 51 11.03 4.85 -0.91
N ILE A 52 9.75 5.22 -0.81
CA ILE A 52 9.09 5.39 0.48
C ILE A 52 8.15 4.20 0.69
N ILE A 53 8.49 3.37 1.66
CA ILE A 53 7.76 2.16 2.00
C ILE A 53 6.81 2.45 3.16
N GLY A 54 5.57 2.00 3.01
CA GLY A 54 4.52 2.10 4.00
C GLY A 54 3.67 0.84 4.08
N LYS A 55 2.70 0.87 4.98
CA LYS A 55 1.74 -0.21 5.19
C LYS A 55 0.32 0.32 5.18
N ILE A 56 -0.60 -0.42 4.56
CA ILE A 56 -2.03 -0.11 4.64
C ILE A 56 -2.52 -0.42 6.06
N THR A 57 -3.06 0.58 6.73
CA THR A 57 -3.52 0.45 8.13
C THR A 57 -5.03 0.38 8.23
N ARG A 58 -5.74 1.18 7.43
CA ARG A 58 -7.19 1.32 7.53
C ARG A 58 -7.81 1.48 6.15
N THR A 59 -9.10 1.14 6.05
CA THR A 59 -9.92 1.52 4.91
C THR A 59 -10.43 2.95 5.10
N HIS A 60 -10.65 3.68 4.00
CA HIS A 60 -11.08 5.07 4.00
C HIS A 60 -12.28 5.26 3.09
N GLY A 61 -13.44 5.51 3.68
CA GLY A 61 -14.69 5.67 2.94
C GLY A 61 -15.08 4.41 2.17
N LYS A 62 -15.66 4.61 0.98
CA LYS A 62 -16.12 3.50 0.12
C LYS A 62 -15.04 2.93 -0.79
N ARG A 63 -14.10 3.76 -1.27
CA ARG A 63 -13.14 3.43 -2.34
C ARG A 63 -11.66 3.57 -1.97
N GLY A 64 -11.36 4.11 -0.79
CA GLY A 64 -9.99 4.46 -0.41
C GLY A 64 -9.40 3.54 0.65
N VAL A 65 -8.07 3.60 0.78
CA VAL A 65 -7.30 3.08 1.90
C VAL A 65 -6.43 4.17 2.52
N VAL A 66 -6.08 4.00 3.78
CA VAL A 66 -5.08 4.83 4.46
C VAL A 66 -3.80 4.02 4.64
N ALA A 67 -2.72 4.53 4.04
CA ALA A 67 -1.38 4.02 4.25
C ALA A 67 -0.64 4.86 5.31
N ARG A 68 0.10 4.18 6.18
CA ARG A 68 1.00 4.79 7.16
C ARG A 68 2.44 4.56 6.73
N PHE A 69 3.23 5.62 6.74
CA PHE A 69 4.64 5.61 6.39
C PHE A 69 5.50 5.94 7.62
N ASN A 70 6.68 5.32 7.73
CA ASN A 70 7.62 5.58 8.84
C ASN A 70 8.35 6.92 8.65
N ARG A 71 8.69 7.23 7.39
CA ARG A 71 9.25 8.47 6.85
C ARG A 71 8.64 9.80 7.28
N GLY A 72 7.31 9.82 7.29
CA GLY A 72 6.56 10.96 6.74
C GLY A 72 6.70 11.05 5.21
N MET A 73 5.68 11.56 4.53
CA MET A 73 5.69 11.74 3.07
C MET A 73 5.79 13.22 2.70
N PRO A 74 6.59 13.58 1.68
CA PRO A 74 6.65 14.95 1.18
C PRO A 74 5.32 15.38 0.54
N GLY A 75 4.97 16.66 0.65
CA GLY A 75 3.75 17.21 0.07
C GLY A 75 3.66 17.07 -1.46
N GLN A 76 4.83 16.99 -2.10
CA GLN A 76 5.00 16.78 -3.54
C GLN A 76 4.50 15.40 -4.01
N ALA A 77 4.27 14.46 -3.09
CA ALA A 77 3.75 13.15 -3.44
C ALA A 77 2.23 13.12 -3.66
N ILE A 78 1.51 14.20 -3.32
CA ILE A 78 0.07 14.31 -3.61
C ILE A 78 -0.16 14.18 -5.13
N GLY A 79 -1.12 13.34 -5.52
CA GLY A 79 -1.42 13.05 -6.93
C GLY A 79 -0.50 12.00 -7.55
N GLY A 80 0.53 11.55 -6.84
CA GLY A 80 1.47 10.54 -7.30
C GLY A 80 0.85 9.13 -7.37
N VAL A 81 1.53 8.27 -8.13
CA VAL A 81 1.16 6.87 -8.30
C VAL A 81 1.89 6.01 -7.27
N VAL A 82 1.18 5.06 -6.67
CA VAL A 82 1.73 4.10 -5.72
C VAL A 82 1.51 2.67 -6.19
N GLU A 83 2.49 1.82 -5.87
CA GLU A 83 2.40 0.39 -6.12
C GLU A 83 2.05 -0.31 -4.80
N ILE A 84 0.95 -1.07 -4.81
CA ILE A 84 0.55 -1.93 -3.70
C ILE A 84 1.00 -3.34 -4.04
N ALA A 85 1.88 -3.88 -3.19
CA ALA A 85 2.26 -5.28 -3.24
C ALA A 85 1.04 -6.10 -2.80
N ALA A 86 0.30 -6.63 -3.77
CA ALA A 86 -0.58 -7.74 -3.48
C ALA A 86 0.34 -8.93 -3.22
N ASP A 87 0.64 -9.24 -1.96
CA ASP A 87 1.16 -10.57 -1.64
C ASP A 87 0.08 -11.56 -2.07
N VAL A 88 0.22 -12.08 -3.29
CA VAL A 88 -0.21 -13.42 -3.64
C VAL A 88 0.78 -14.28 -2.88
N SER A 89 0.36 -14.77 -1.72
CA SER A 89 1.04 -15.86 -1.05
C SER A 89 0.91 -17.12 -1.92
N LEU A 90 1.75 -17.23 -2.94
CA LEU A 90 2.27 -18.51 -3.38
C LEU A 90 3.65 -18.62 -2.74
N ASN A 91 3.71 -19.42 -1.69
CA ASN A 91 4.71 -20.49 -1.55
C ASN A 91 4.32 -21.32 -0.32
N PRO A 92 4.34 -22.63 -0.48
CA PRO A 92 5.51 -23.33 0.04
C PRO A 92 6.28 -23.98 -1.10
N GLN A 93 7.59 -23.79 -1.07
CA GLN A 93 8.54 -24.60 -1.83
C GLN A 93 8.41 -26.06 -1.37
N PRO A 94 8.37 -27.05 -2.27
CA PRO A 94 8.87 -28.36 -1.92
C PRO A 94 10.41 -28.31 -1.97
N GLU A 95 11.01 -28.56 -0.80
CA GLU A 95 12.44 -28.74 -0.60
C GLU A 95 13.01 -29.78 -1.59
N PRO A 96 14.27 -29.61 -2.06
CA PRO A 96 14.91 -30.58 -2.94
C PRO A 96 15.02 -31.96 -2.25
N PRO A 97 14.69 -33.08 -2.93
CA PRO A 97 14.98 -34.40 -2.39
C PRO A 97 16.48 -34.56 -2.21
N LYS A 98 16.86 -35.00 -1.02
CA LYS A 98 18.24 -35.19 -0.57
C LYS A 98 18.99 -36.15 -1.49
N GLU A 99 20.25 -35.79 -1.73
CA GLU A 99 21.29 -36.64 -2.31
C GLU A 99 21.55 -37.79 -1.33
N ASP A 100 20.93 -38.95 -1.56
CA ASP A 100 21.38 -40.20 -0.97
C ASP A 100 22.54 -40.71 -1.81
N LYS A 101 23.75 -40.60 -1.24
CA LYS A 101 24.93 -41.32 -1.69
C LYS A 101 24.71 -42.81 -1.43
N GLU A 102 24.85 -43.62 -2.47
CA GLU A 102 25.21 -45.03 -2.38
C GLU A 102 26.54 -45.25 -3.13
#